data_AF-A0A3Q0SRU4-F1
#
_entry.id   AF-A0A3Q0SRU4-F1
#
_cell.length_a   1.000
_cell.length_b   1.000
_cell.length_c   1.000
_cell.angle_alpha   90.00
_cell.angle_beta   90.00
_cell.angle_gamma   90.00
#
_symmetry.space_group_name_H-M   'P 1'
#
loop_
_entity.id
_entity.type
_entity.pdbx_description
1 polymer ?
#
loop_
_entity_poly.entity_id
_entity_poly.type
_entity_poly.pdbx_seq_one_letter_code
_entity_poly.pdbx_strand_id
1 'polypeptide(L)'
;KDELSGIHFSGMKLHVDSAQPSVFSVRGGNATLQCKFWYEPEPSSPREARVKWSWVSAAGGHETDLVVAAGPRFRSFGDFRGRVQLRRDFPGDATLVLNKLQLNDTGRYRCAVVDGLEDQSTVVHLELQGVVFPYQHPRGRYHLSFLGAQQACEEQDSTLATFTQLFRSWKEGLNWCNAGWLADGTVQYPMTRPRESCGGARLPPGVRHYGRQHLYPNRYDVFCFSSLLQGKVYYLQSSRKMNLTEAQHACQDDRAEIAKVGQLYSAWKFAGLDRCDAGWLADGSVRYPITRPRKSCGPSEPGVRSFGFPPPQHKHGVYCYKLDT
;
A
#
# COMPACT_ATOMS: atom_id res chain seq x y z
N LYS A 1 -70.68 11.13 -5.53
CA LYS A 1 -70.26 9.77 -5.14
C LYS A 1 -69.74 9.12 -6.41
N ASP A 2 -68.45 9.01 -6.68
CA ASP A 2 -67.30 9.08 -5.79
C ASP A 2 -66.11 9.71 -6.52
N GLU A 3 -65.47 10.64 -5.82
CA GLU A 3 -64.17 11.21 -6.13
C GLU A 3 -63.23 10.63 -5.07
N LEU A 4 -62.38 9.67 -5.44
CA LEU A 4 -61.34 9.12 -4.58
C LEU A 4 -60.00 9.35 -5.28
N SER A 5 -59.56 10.60 -5.12
CA SER A 5 -58.18 11.04 -4.92
C SER A 5 -57.12 9.94 -5.08
N GLY A 6 -56.39 10.00 -6.19
CA GLY A 6 -55.11 9.33 -6.31
C GLY A 6 -54.18 9.79 -5.20
N ILE A 7 -53.77 8.85 -4.35
CA ILE A 7 -52.71 9.07 -3.37
C ILE A 7 -51.41 9.21 -4.16
N HIS A 8 -51.00 10.45 -4.42
CA HIS A 8 -49.68 10.73 -4.97
C HIS A 8 -48.67 10.55 -3.83
N PHE A 9 -48.09 9.35 -3.72
CA PHE A 9 -46.86 9.19 -2.95
C PHE A 9 -45.78 9.99 -3.66
N SER A 10 -45.59 11.24 -3.25
CA SER A 10 -44.36 11.97 -3.56
C SER A 10 -43.26 11.31 -2.73
N GLY A 11 -42.68 10.25 -3.29
CA GLY A 11 -41.63 9.46 -2.64
C GLY A 11 -40.39 10.32 -2.48
N MET A 12 -40.08 10.68 -1.24
CA MET A 12 -38.87 11.40 -0.89
C MET A 12 -37.65 10.51 -1.18
N LYS A 13 -36.76 10.99 -2.06
CA LYS A 13 -35.62 10.22 -2.55
C LYS A 13 -34.36 10.59 -1.78
N LEU A 14 -33.61 9.59 -1.32
CA LEU A 14 -32.29 9.80 -0.74
C LEU A 14 -31.24 9.84 -1.85
N HIS A 15 -30.24 10.72 -1.69
CA HIS A 15 -29.08 10.80 -2.56
C HIS A 15 -27.82 10.75 -1.71
N VAL A 16 -26.80 10.05 -2.21
CA VAL A 16 -25.48 9.94 -1.55
C VAL A 16 -24.41 10.13 -2.60
N ASP A 17 -23.49 11.05 -2.36
CA ASP A 17 -22.41 11.34 -3.27
C ASP A 17 -21.08 11.59 -2.56
N SER A 18 -19.99 11.40 -3.32
CA SER A 18 -18.65 11.75 -2.91
C SER A 18 -18.01 12.60 -4.00
N ALA A 19 -17.60 13.81 -3.65
CA ALA A 19 -16.91 14.70 -4.60
C ALA A 19 -15.55 14.15 -5.05
N GLN A 20 -14.97 13.19 -4.33
CA GLN A 20 -13.65 12.61 -4.63
C GLN A 20 -13.73 11.08 -4.67
N PRO A 21 -13.68 10.46 -5.86
CA PRO A 21 -13.73 9.00 -5.98
C PRO A 21 -12.45 8.31 -5.52
N SER A 22 -11.36 9.06 -5.35
CA SER A 22 -10.06 8.56 -4.90
C SER A 22 -9.32 9.57 -4.04
N VAL A 23 -8.68 9.08 -2.98
CA VAL A 23 -7.89 9.87 -2.03
C VAL A 23 -6.50 9.25 -1.93
N PHE A 24 -5.48 10.10 -2.02
CA PHE A 24 -4.08 9.70 -1.85
C PHE A 24 -3.55 10.22 -0.52
N SER A 25 -2.82 9.38 0.21
CA SER A 25 -2.15 9.78 1.45
C SER A 25 -0.86 8.99 1.66
N VAL A 26 -0.22 9.17 2.81
CA VAL A 26 1.03 8.51 3.19
C VAL A 26 0.85 7.78 4.51
N ARG A 27 1.68 6.76 4.76
CA ARG A 27 1.68 6.04 6.05
C ARG A 27 1.87 7.01 7.21
N GLY A 28 1.11 6.82 8.28
CA GLY A 28 1.08 7.68 9.46
C GLY A 28 0.26 8.96 9.29
N GLY A 29 -0.05 9.36 8.06
CA GLY A 29 -0.90 10.51 7.77
C GLY A 29 -2.38 10.25 8.02
N ASN A 30 -3.20 11.19 7.55
CA ASN A 30 -4.66 11.13 7.66
C ASN A 30 -5.28 11.09 6.26
N ALA A 31 -6.49 10.52 6.15
CA ALA A 31 -7.32 10.55 4.95
C ALA A 31 -8.72 11.04 5.31
N THR A 32 -9.27 11.92 4.47
CA THR A 32 -10.65 12.41 4.60
C THR A 32 -11.44 11.89 3.40
N LEU A 33 -12.32 10.93 3.65
CA LEU A 33 -13.15 10.27 2.62
C LEU A 33 -14.52 10.95 2.62
N GLN A 34 -14.74 11.82 1.63
CA GLN A 34 -15.96 12.62 1.56
C GLN A 34 -17.18 11.74 1.32
N CYS A 35 -18.25 12.00 2.05
CA CYS A 35 -19.56 11.42 1.80
C CYS A 35 -20.60 12.44 2.25
N LYS A 36 -21.46 12.85 1.32
CA LYS A 36 -22.55 13.78 1.58
C LYS A 36 -23.84 13.13 1.14
N PHE A 37 -24.90 13.35 1.90
CA PHE A 37 -26.23 12.89 1.54
C PHE A 37 -27.25 14.00 1.69
N TRP A 38 -28.26 13.97 0.83
CA TRP A 38 -29.37 14.91 0.84
C TRP A 38 -30.62 14.20 0.34
N TYR A 39 -31.76 14.88 0.45
CA TYR A 39 -33.03 14.32 0.04
C TYR A 39 -33.73 15.25 -0.95
N GLU A 40 -34.47 14.65 -1.87
CA GLU A 40 -35.29 15.37 -2.84
C GLU A 40 -36.74 14.85 -2.78
N PRO A 41 -37.73 15.71 -2.45
CA PRO A 41 -37.60 17.10 -1.99
C PRO A 41 -36.97 17.20 -0.58
N GLU A 42 -36.48 18.40 -0.22
CA GLU A 42 -35.95 18.66 1.12
C GLU A 42 -37.03 18.41 2.20
N PRO A 43 -36.70 17.72 3.30
CA PRO A 43 -37.68 17.44 4.33
C PRO A 43 -38.04 18.69 5.13
N SER A 44 -39.30 18.76 5.55
CA SER A 44 -39.78 19.77 6.50
C SER A 44 -39.19 19.62 7.92
N SER A 45 -38.65 18.46 8.27
CA SER A 45 -38.03 18.16 9.56
C SER A 45 -36.74 17.34 9.40
N PRO A 46 -35.70 17.54 10.23
CA PRO A 46 -34.49 16.73 10.19
C PRO A 46 -34.79 15.23 10.28
N ARG A 47 -34.25 14.45 9.36
CA ARG A 47 -34.35 12.98 9.37
C ARG A 47 -33.10 12.34 9.93
N GLU A 48 -33.28 11.31 10.74
CA GLU A 48 -32.17 10.54 11.33
C GLU A 48 -31.80 9.36 10.43
N ALA A 49 -30.95 9.62 9.43
CA ALA A 49 -30.39 8.55 8.61
C ALA A 49 -29.32 7.75 9.38
N ARG A 50 -29.26 6.44 9.12
CA ARG A 50 -28.18 5.56 9.57
C ARG A 50 -27.05 5.59 8.56
N VAL A 51 -25.89 6.08 8.96
CA VAL A 51 -24.66 6.08 8.18
C VAL A 51 -23.82 4.86 8.57
N LYS A 52 -23.34 4.11 7.58
CA LYS A 52 -22.41 3.01 7.75
C LYS A 52 -21.24 3.17 6.79
N TRP A 53 -20.02 3.10 7.32
CA TRP A 53 -18.84 2.92 6.49
C TRP A 53 -18.33 1.49 6.60
N SER A 54 -17.99 0.92 5.45
CA SER A 54 -17.36 -0.40 5.31
C SER A 54 -16.16 -0.33 4.37
N TRP A 55 -15.25 -1.31 4.48
CA TRP A 55 -13.99 -1.35 3.76
C TRP A 55 -13.69 -2.75 3.24
N VAL A 56 -13.14 -2.79 2.03
CA VAL A 56 -12.54 -3.98 1.42
C VAL A 56 -11.09 -3.65 1.11
N SER A 57 -10.16 -4.48 1.58
CA SER A 57 -8.73 -4.34 1.27
C SER A 57 -8.48 -4.30 -0.24
N ALA A 58 -7.42 -3.61 -0.66
CA ALA A 58 -6.97 -3.66 -2.04
C ALA A 58 -6.50 -5.06 -2.49
N ALA A 59 -6.21 -5.96 -1.54
CA ALA A 59 -6.00 -7.39 -1.77
C ALA A 59 -7.30 -8.16 -2.09
N GLY A 60 -8.46 -7.51 -1.97
CA GLY A 60 -9.77 -8.16 -1.97
C GLY A 60 -10.10 -8.77 -0.61
N GLY A 61 -11.04 -9.71 -0.60
CA GLY A 61 -11.50 -10.38 0.62
C GLY A 61 -12.85 -9.86 1.11
N HIS A 62 -13.11 -10.07 2.39
CA HIS A 62 -14.40 -9.74 3.00
C HIS A 62 -14.51 -8.26 3.34
N GLU A 63 -15.72 -7.75 3.15
CA GLU A 63 -16.08 -6.41 3.58
C GLU A 63 -16.16 -6.34 5.11
N THR A 64 -15.44 -5.37 5.68
CA THR A 64 -15.36 -5.14 7.12
C THR A 64 -16.01 -3.82 7.46
N ASP A 65 -16.84 -3.77 8.49
CA ASP A 65 -17.43 -2.53 8.98
C ASP A 65 -16.37 -1.70 9.71
N LEU A 66 -16.28 -0.40 9.42
CA LEU A 66 -15.39 0.52 10.17
C LEU A 66 -16.17 1.29 11.22
N VAL A 67 -17.31 1.85 10.82
CA VAL A 67 -18.16 2.66 11.68
C VAL A 67 -19.62 2.55 11.29
N VAL A 68 -20.49 2.59 12.30
CA VAL A 68 -21.94 2.79 12.15
C VAL A 68 -22.35 3.94 13.05
N ALA A 69 -23.15 4.86 12.50
CA ALA A 69 -23.67 6.01 13.20
C ALA A 69 -25.16 6.22 12.89
N ALA A 70 -25.96 6.55 13.91
CA ALA A 70 -27.38 6.91 13.78
C ALA A 70 -27.74 7.88 14.90
N GLY A 71 -28.14 9.10 14.55
CA GLY A 71 -28.33 10.19 15.53
C GLY A 71 -27.07 10.36 16.42
N PRO A 72 -27.20 10.38 17.76
CA PRO A 72 -26.06 10.53 18.66
C PRO A 72 -25.21 9.24 18.80
N ARG A 73 -25.70 8.10 18.32
CA ARG A 73 -25.01 6.82 18.47
C ARG A 73 -23.89 6.71 17.44
N PHE A 74 -22.71 6.32 17.90
CA PHE A 74 -21.53 6.09 17.08
C PHE A 74 -20.79 4.84 17.59
N ARG A 75 -20.41 3.96 16.68
CA ARG A 75 -19.64 2.76 17.02
C ARG A 75 -18.60 2.48 15.94
N SER A 76 -17.34 2.32 16.35
CA SER A 76 -16.24 1.88 15.49
C SER A 76 -15.83 0.42 15.75
N PHE A 77 -15.27 -0.26 14.75
CA PHE A 77 -14.99 -1.70 14.78
C PHE A 77 -13.54 -2.04 14.40
N GLY A 78 -13.10 -3.24 14.77
CA GLY A 78 -11.80 -3.82 14.41
C GLY A 78 -10.59 -2.92 14.70
N ASP A 79 -9.58 -3.03 13.82
CA ASP A 79 -8.32 -2.29 13.87
C ASP A 79 -8.47 -0.79 13.52
N PHE A 80 -9.68 -0.37 13.16
CA PHE A 80 -10.03 1.03 12.90
C PHE A 80 -10.47 1.78 14.16
N ARG A 81 -10.74 1.07 15.27
CA ARG A 81 -11.10 1.70 16.55
C ARG A 81 -10.04 2.71 17.01
N GLY A 82 -10.50 3.89 17.39
CA GLY A 82 -9.63 4.99 17.82
C GLY A 82 -8.89 5.72 16.68
N ARG A 83 -9.05 5.28 15.42
CA ARG A 83 -8.45 5.92 14.24
C ARG A 83 -9.48 6.58 13.34
N VAL A 84 -10.73 6.13 13.37
CA VAL A 84 -11.84 6.69 12.58
C VAL A 84 -12.67 7.71 13.35
N GLN A 85 -13.09 8.76 12.66
CA GLN A 85 -14.04 9.76 13.13
C GLN A 85 -15.01 10.09 12.00
N LEU A 86 -16.25 10.40 12.33
CA LEU A 86 -17.25 10.87 11.36
C LEU A 86 -17.42 12.39 11.54
N ARG A 87 -17.25 13.17 10.48
CA ARG A 87 -17.58 14.60 10.50
C ARG A 87 -19.09 14.79 10.42
N ARG A 88 -19.54 15.90 11.01
CA ARG A 88 -20.95 16.31 11.09
C ARG A 88 -21.02 17.83 10.98
N ASP A 89 -20.28 18.39 10.02
CA ASP A 89 -20.07 19.83 9.92
C ASP A 89 -21.35 20.55 9.45
N PHE A 90 -22.23 19.85 8.74
CA PHE A 90 -23.54 20.31 8.27
C PHE A 90 -24.54 19.14 8.17
N PRO A 91 -25.87 19.39 8.11
CA PRO A 91 -26.86 18.33 7.87
C PRO A 91 -26.55 17.57 6.58
N GLY A 92 -26.43 16.23 6.66
CA GLY A 92 -26.05 15.41 5.51
C GLY A 92 -24.55 15.12 5.38
N ASP A 93 -23.71 15.65 6.27
CA ASP A 93 -22.28 15.30 6.30
C ASP A 93 -22.07 13.91 6.94
N ALA A 94 -21.52 13.00 6.15
CA ALA A 94 -21.17 11.63 6.53
C ALA A 94 -19.68 11.34 6.25
N THR A 95 -18.85 12.38 6.15
CA THR A 95 -17.44 12.27 5.79
C THR A 95 -16.64 11.49 6.86
N LEU A 96 -15.88 10.48 6.43
CA LEU A 96 -15.01 9.70 7.30
C LEU A 96 -13.60 10.30 7.34
N VAL A 97 -13.10 10.56 8.54
CA VAL A 97 -11.68 10.88 8.77
C VAL A 97 -11.00 9.66 9.35
N LEU A 98 -10.01 9.14 8.64
CA LEU A 98 -9.15 8.04 9.08
C LEU A 98 -7.76 8.61 9.43
N ASN A 99 -7.32 8.38 10.65
CA ASN A 99 -6.05 8.88 11.17
C ASN A 99 -5.03 7.74 11.31
N LYS A 100 -3.74 8.11 11.38
CA LYS A 100 -2.63 7.17 11.59
C LYS A 100 -2.68 6.00 10.60
N LEU A 101 -2.65 6.33 9.32
CA LEU A 101 -2.78 5.36 8.23
C LEU A 101 -1.71 4.27 8.29
N GLN A 102 -2.15 3.03 8.16
CA GLN A 102 -1.32 1.82 8.12
C GLN A 102 -1.18 1.33 6.68
N LEU A 103 -0.12 0.55 6.38
CA LEU A 103 0.15 0.08 5.01
C LEU A 103 -1.01 -0.74 4.42
N ASN A 104 -1.72 -1.48 5.26
CA ASN A 104 -2.87 -2.31 4.90
C ASN A 104 -4.19 -1.53 4.78
N ASP A 105 -4.24 -0.23 5.11
CA ASP A 105 -5.49 0.56 5.01
C ASP A 105 -5.88 0.88 3.55
N THR A 106 -5.00 0.64 2.57
CA THR A 106 -5.32 0.84 1.14
C THR A 106 -6.48 -0.06 0.72
N GLY A 107 -7.50 0.51 0.08
CA GLY A 107 -8.67 -0.26 -0.33
C GLY A 107 -9.87 0.57 -0.74
N ARG A 108 -11.00 -0.12 -0.88
CA ARG A 108 -12.28 0.44 -1.27
C ARG A 108 -13.13 0.69 -0.04
N TYR A 109 -13.51 1.94 0.19
CA TYR A 109 -14.35 2.37 1.30
C TYR A 109 -15.74 2.71 0.77
N ARG A 110 -16.78 2.13 1.36
CA ARG A 110 -18.17 2.39 0.98
C ARG A 110 -18.87 3.14 2.10
N CYS A 111 -19.47 4.27 1.77
CA CYS A 111 -20.39 5.02 2.61
C CYS A 111 -21.81 4.63 2.22
N ALA A 112 -22.53 3.94 3.10
CA ALA A 112 -23.94 3.61 2.93
C ALA A 112 -24.79 4.45 3.89
N VAL A 113 -25.84 5.06 3.37
CA VAL A 113 -26.80 5.85 4.14
C VAL A 113 -28.17 5.23 3.95
N VAL A 114 -28.80 4.89 5.08
CA VAL A 114 -30.09 4.19 5.10
C VAL A 114 -31.08 4.99 5.94
N ASP A 115 -32.25 5.28 5.37
CA ASP A 115 -33.37 5.91 6.06
C ASP A 115 -34.70 5.22 5.65
N GLY A 116 -35.26 4.43 6.56
CA GLY A 116 -36.44 3.62 6.28
C GLY A 116 -36.18 2.59 5.17
N LEU A 117 -36.82 2.78 4.02
CA LEU A 117 -36.67 1.93 2.82
C LEU A 117 -35.64 2.50 1.82
N GLU A 118 -35.23 3.75 1.99
CA GLU A 118 -34.22 4.38 1.14
C GLU A 118 -32.83 3.90 1.56
N ASP A 119 -32.08 3.30 0.63
CA ASP A 119 -30.72 2.82 0.82
C ASP A 119 -29.86 3.26 -0.37
N GLN A 120 -28.91 4.15 -0.12
CA GLN A 120 -28.00 4.67 -1.12
C GLN A 120 -26.57 4.60 -0.62
N SER A 121 -25.62 4.48 -1.55
CA SER A 121 -24.21 4.42 -1.18
C SER A 121 -23.30 5.02 -2.24
N THR A 122 -22.14 5.49 -1.77
CA THR A 122 -21.03 5.91 -2.62
C THR A 122 -19.74 5.23 -2.19
N VAL A 123 -18.74 5.22 -3.08
CA VAL A 123 -17.47 4.53 -2.88
C VAL A 123 -16.30 5.49 -3.08
N VAL A 124 -15.35 5.45 -2.15
CA VAL A 124 -14.09 6.17 -2.20
C VAL A 124 -12.93 5.17 -2.16
N HIS A 125 -11.98 5.29 -3.07
CA HIS A 125 -10.76 4.49 -3.06
C HIS A 125 -9.65 5.23 -2.31
N LEU A 126 -9.11 4.63 -1.26
CA LEU A 126 -7.94 5.17 -0.57
C LEU A 126 -6.70 4.43 -1.06
N GLU A 127 -5.70 5.19 -1.49
CA GLU A 127 -4.41 4.64 -1.89
C GLU A 127 -3.24 5.36 -1.21
N LEU A 128 -2.28 4.57 -0.73
CA LEU A 128 -1.04 5.11 -0.20
C LEU A 128 -0.04 5.40 -1.32
N GLN A 129 0.61 6.56 -1.22
CA GLN A 129 1.82 6.86 -1.97
C GLN A 129 2.98 6.01 -1.42
N GLY A 130 3.82 5.51 -2.32
CA GLY A 130 4.89 4.60 -1.93
C GLY A 130 5.74 4.14 -3.11
N VAL A 131 6.49 3.09 -2.88
CA VAL A 131 7.41 2.48 -3.84
C VAL A 131 7.19 0.98 -3.91
N VAL A 132 7.08 0.46 -5.13
CA VAL A 132 7.07 -0.99 -5.37
C VAL A 132 8.49 -1.45 -5.64
N PHE A 133 8.86 -2.57 -5.02
CA PHE A 133 10.14 -3.22 -5.27
C PHE A 133 9.99 -4.74 -5.41
N PRO A 134 10.80 -5.36 -6.28
CA PRO A 134 10.88 -6.81 -6.36
C PRO A 134 11.62 -7.38 -5.16
N TYR A 135 11.13 -8.51 -4.66
CA TYR A 135 11.77 -9.29 -3.61
C TYR A 135 11.82 -10.77 -3.98
N GLN A 136 12.95 -11.40 -3.68
CA GLN A 136 13.27 -12.77 -4.03
C GLN A 136 13.75 -13.50 -2.76
N HIS A 137 13.39 -14.77 -2.59
CA HIS A 137 13.85 -15.59 -1.46
C HIS A 137 15.39 -15.70 -1.46
N PRO A 138 16.03 -15.77 -0.27
CA PRO A 138 17.45 -16.10 -0.13
C PRO A 138 17.94 -17.34 -0.90
N ARG A 139 17.07 -18.31 -1.21
CA ARG A 139 17.40 -19.56 -1.91
C ARG A 139 17.33 -19.44 -3.43
N GLY A 140 16.98 -18.27 -3.97
CA GLY A 140 16.86 -18.08 -5.42
C GLY A 140 15.44 -17.70 -5.86
N ARG A 141 15.27 -17.68 -7.18
CA ARG A 141 14.01 -17.29 -7.85
C ARG A 141 12.92 -18.30 -7.60
N TYR A 142 11.68 -17.84 -7.48
CA TYR A 142 10.48 -18.67 -7.49
C TYR A 142 10.41 -19.69 -6.36
N HIS A 143 10.67 -19.22 -5.14
CA HIS A 143 10.63 -20.04 -3.92
C HIS A 143 9.56 -19.61 -2.92
N LEU A 144 8.75 -18.59 -3.21
CA LEU A 144 7.71 -18.08 -2.30
C LEU A 144 6.33 -18.57 -2.74
N SER A 145 5.60 -19.25 -1.85
CA SER A 145 4.14 -19.42 -1.97
C SER A 145 3.47 -18.06 -1.78
N PHE A 146 2.16 -17.94 -2.03
CA PHE A 146 1.47 -16.68 -1.80
C PHE A 146 1.59 -16.21 -0.35
N LEU A 147 1.35 -17.11 0.61
CA LEU A 147 1.49 -16.79 2.04
C LEU A 147 2.95 -16.46 2.42
N GLY A 148 3.91 -17.21 1.88
CA GLY A 148 5.33 -16.91 2.10
C GLY A 148 5.76 -15.58 1.49
N ALA A 149 5.17 -15.19 0.36
CA ALA A 149 5.39 -13.90 -0.28
C ALA A 149 4.81 -12.74 0.54
N GLN A 150 3.61 -12.92 1.10
CA GLN A 150 3.01 -11.96 2.01
C GLN A 150 3.90 -11.74 3.25
N GLN A 151 4.27 -12.82 3.93
CA GLN A 151 5.14 -12.76 5.11
C GLN A 151 6.49 -12.11 4.78
N ALA A 152 7.09 -12.45 3.64
CA ALA A 152 8.35 -11.85 3.20
C ALA A 152 8.22 -10.32 3.03
N CYS A 153 7.12 -9.80 2.48
CA CYS A 153 6.93 -8.35 2.41
C CYS A 153 6.74 -7.71 3.80
N GLU A 154 5.96 -8.34 4.68
CA GLU A 154 5.71 -7.85 6.05
C GLU A 154 7.01 -7.76 6.86
N GLU A 155 7.86 -8.78 6.78
CA GLU A 155 9.20 -8.79 7.42
C GLU A 155 10.07 -7.63 6.94
N GLN A 156 9.87 -7.16 5.70
CA GLN A 156 10.58 -6.03 5.10
C GLN A 156 9.90 -4.66 5.26
N ASP A 157 8.97 -4.51 6.22
CA ASP A 157 8.21 -3.26 6.46
C ASP A 157 7.44 -2.82 5.21
N SER A 158 6.71 -3.77 4.62
CA SER A 158 6.00 -3.64 3.36
C SER A 158 4.76 -4.53 3.35
N THR A 159 3.90 -4.34 2.35
CA THR A 159 2.78 -5.26 2.04
C THR A 159 2.95 -5.80 0.63
N LEU A 160 2.15 -6.79 0.23
CA LEU A 160 2.04 -7.15 -1.19
C LEU A 160 1.61 -5.91 -1.99
N ALA A 161 2.25 -5.69 -3.14
CA ALA A 161 1.86 -4.62 -4.04
C ALA A 161 0.53 -4.95 -4.73
N THR A 162 -0.30 -3.94 -4.95
CA THR A 162 -1.50 -4.06 -5.78
C THR A 162 -1.13 -3.92 -7.27
N PHE A 163 -2.03 -4.35 -8.16
CA PHE A 163 -1.85 -4.10 -9.59
C PHE A 163 -1.68 -2.61 -9.90
N THR A 164 -2.51 -1.74 -9.32
CA THR A 164 -2.43 -0.29 -9.54
C THR A 164 -1.06 0.27 -9.13
N GLN A 165 -0.52 -0.18 -8.00
CA GLN A 165 0.82 0.23 -7.53
C GLN A 165 1.93 -0.29 -8.46
N LEU A 166 1.86 -1.55 -8.90
CA LEU A 166 2.83 -2.12 -9.84
C LEU A 166 2.78 -1.39 -11.19
N PHE A 167 1.57 -1.15 -11.72
CA PHE A 167 1.36 -0.48 -13.00
C PHE A 167 1.88 0.97 -12.97
N ARG A 168 1.70 1.70 -11.88
CA ARG A 168 2.34 3.02 -11.71
C ARG A 168 3.85 2.92 -11.68
N SER A 169 4.41 1.97 -10.93
CA SER A 169 5.86 1.79 -10.85
C SER A 169 6.46 1.42 -12.21
N TRP A 170 5.75 0.64 -13.03
CA TRP A 170 6.12 0.36 -14.42
C TRP A 170 6.11 1.63 -15.29
N LYS A 171 5.07 2.47 -15.18
CA LYS A 171 5.03 3.78 -15.86
C LYS A 171 6.19 4.69 -15.45
N GLU A 172 6.68 4.53 -14.22
CA GLU A 172 7.85 5.24 -13.69
C GLU A 172 9.18 4.58 -14.05
N GLY A 173 9.19 3.50 -14.83
CA GLY A 173 10.40 2.87 -15.37
C GLY A 173 10.77 1.52 -14.77
N LEU A 174 9.97 0.95 -13.84
CA LEU A 174 10.26 -0.36 -13.26
C LEU A 174 10.26 -1.45 -14.35
N ASN A 175 11.41 -2.12 -14.49
CA ASN A 175 11.65 -3.15 -15.49
C ASN A 175 12.22 -4.42 -14.85
N TRP A 176 11.41 -5.46 -14.72
CA TRP A 176 11.76 -6.68 -13.98
C TRP A 176 11.29 -7.94 -14.72
N CYS A 177 12.21 -8.89 -14.94
CA CYS A 177 11.98 -10.10 -15.75
C CYS A 177 11.58 -11.33 -14.93
N ASN A 178 11.22 -11.17 -13.66
CA ASN A 178 10.75 -12.28 -12.84
C ASN A 178 9.29 -12.06 -12.50
N ALA A 179 8.49 -13.11 -12.69
CA ALA A 179 7.09 -13.16 -12.29
C ALA A 179 6.98 -13.12 -10.75
N GLY A 180 6.13 -12.23 -10.22
CA GLY A 180 5.95 -12.06 -8.78
C GLY A 180 4.49 -11.97 -8.38
N TRP A 181 4.19 -12.45 -7.18
CA TRP A 181 2.88 -12.33 -6.54
C TRP A 181 2.48 -10.85 -6.32
N LEU A 182 1.18 -10.59 -6.46
CA LEU A 182 0.51 -9.34 -6.08
C LEU A 182 -0.59 -9.62 -5.05
N ALA A 183 -1.10 -8.55 -4.43
CA ALA A 183 -2.03 -8.60 -3.30
C ALA A 183 -3.33 -9.40 -3.58
N ASP A 184 -3.80 -9.43 -4.82
CA ASP A 184 -5.02 -10.14 -5.25
C ASP A 184 -4.79 -11.64 -5.58
N GLY A 185 -3.56 -12.13 -5.38
CA GLY A 185 -3.16 -13.49 -5.72
C GLY A 185 -2.92 -13.70 -7.22
N THR A 186 -2.84 -12.63 -8.01
CA THR A 186 -2.32 -12.69 -9.37
C THR A 186 -0.79 -12.70 -9.39
N VAL A 187 -0.24 -13.14 -10.52
CA VAL A 187 1.21 -13.15 -10.74
C VAL A 187 1.52 -12.38 -12.00
N GLN A 188 2.40 -11.39 -11.88
CA GLN A 188 2.67 -10.42 -12.94
C GLN A 188 4.14 -10.01 -12.98
N TYR A 189 4.59 -9.36 -14.06
CA TYR A 189 5.90 -8.70 -14.09
C TYR A 189 5.93 -7.51 -15.06
N PRO A 190 6.53 -6.38 -14.67
CA PRO A 190 6.58 -5.15 -15.48
C PRO A 190 7.78 -5.13 -16.42
N MET A 191 7.55 -4.86 -17.72
CA MET A 191 8.60 -4.79 -18.73
C MET A 191 8.53 -3.46 -19.48
N THR A 192 9.54 -2.61 -19.33
CA THR A 192 9.65 -1.37 -20.12
C THR A 192 10.48 -1.59 -21.39
N ARG A 193 11.37 -2.59 -21.39
CA ARG A 193 12.21 -2.96 -22.55
C ARG A 193 12.01 -4.43 -22.93
N PRO A 194 11.50 -4.74 -24.13
CA PRO A 194 11.33 -6.12 -24.59
C PRO A 194 12.64 -6.91 -24.57
N ARG A 195 12.58 -8.19 -24.18
CA ARG A 195 13.73 -9.09 -24.09
C ARG A 195 13.29 -10.52 -24.41
N GLU A 196 14.14 -11.25 -25.13
CA GLU A 196 13.84 -12.63 -25.54
C GLU A 196 13.55 -13.53 -24.34
N SER A 197 14.40 -13.45 -23.31
CA SER A 197 14.25 -14.22 -22.06
C SER A 197 13.04 -13.81 -21.19
N CYS A 198 12.31 -12.75 -21.56
CA CYS A 198 11.24 -12.14 -20.78
C CYS A 198 9.93 -12.04 -21.59
N GLY A 199 9.55 -13.13 -22.25
CA GLY A 199 8.34 -13.24 -23.07
C GLY A 199 8.54 -13.00 -24.57
N GLY A 200 9.76 -12.79 -25.04
CA GLY A 200 10.08 -12.61 -26.46
C GLY A 200 10.36 -11.15 -26.84
N ALA A 201 11.30 -10.93 -27.77
CA ALA A 201 11.77 -9.61 -28.17
C ALA A 201 10.72 -8.75 -28.91
N ARG A 202 9.65 -9.36 -29.42
CA ARG A 202 8.61 -8.68 -30.22
C ARG A 202 7.41 -8.17 -29.42
N LEU A 203 7.32 -8.50 -28.13
CA LEU A 203 6.18 -8.07 -27.32
C LEU A 203 6.32 -6.58 -26.91
N PRO A 204 5.27 -5.76 -27.04
CA PRO A 204 5.32 -4.33 -26.68
C PRO A 204 5.49 -4.13 -25.17
N PRO A 205 6.12 -3.04 -24.69
CA PRO A 205 6.22 -2.75 -23.25
C PRO A 205 4.89 -2.87 -22.52
N GLY A 206 4.91 -3.36 -21.29
CA GLY A 206 3.70 -3.54 -20.48
C GLY A 206 3.92 -4.39 -19.24
N VAL A 207 2.87 -4.50 -18.44
CA VAL A 207 2.82 -5.45 -17.32
C VAL A 207 2.26 -6.77 -17.85
N ARG A 208 3.08 -7.82 -17.80
CA ARG A 208 2.70 -9.17 -18.20
C ARG A 208 1.96 -9.86 -17.07
N HIS A 209 0.94 -10.62 -17.42
CA HIS A 209 0.00 -11.19 -16.45
C HIS A 209 -0.15 -12.69 -16.68
N TYR A 210 -0.03 -13.47 -15.61
CA TYR A 210 -0.23 -14.93 -15.61
C TYR A 210 -1.59 -15.34 -15.04
N GLY A 211 -2.48 -14.42 -14.70
CA GLY A 211 -3.73 -14.78 -14.03
C GLY A 211 -3.58 -14.89 -12.53
N ARG A 212 -4.71 -15.18 -11.90
CA ARG A 212 -4.77 -15.68 -10.53
C ARG A 212 -4.19 -17.08 -10.50
N GLN A 213 -3.28 -17.32 -9.56
CA GLN A 213 -2.54 -18.58 -9.47
C GLN A 213 -2.98 -19.38 -8.23
N HIS A 214 -2.65 -20.67 -8.19
CA HIS A 214 -2.93 -21.49 -7.01
C HIS A 214 -2.02 -21.08 -5.86
N LEU A 215 -2.63 -20.54 -4.79
CA LEU A 215 -1.93 -19.87 -3.70
C LEU A 215 -0.96 -20.77 -2.91
N TYR A 216 -1.22 -22.09 -2.89
CA TYR A 216 -0.48 -23.06 -2.10
C TYR A 216 0.63 -23.82 -2.86
N PRO A 217 0.41 -24.42 -4.05
CA PRO A 217 1.46 -25.19 -4.73
C PRO A 217 2.38 -24.30 -5.59
N ASN A 218 1.88 -23.17 -6.11
CA ASN A 218 2.68 -22.36 -7.03
C ASN A 218 3.73 -21.56 -6.25
N ARG A 219 4.86 -21.30 -6.89
CA ARG A 219 5.97 -20.56 -6.30
C ARG A 219 6.45 -19.50 -7.29
N TYR A 220 6.61 -18.28 -6.80
CA TYR A 220 7.09 -17.13 -7.58
C TYR A 220 7.97 -16.23 -6.70
N ASP A 221 8.43 -15.12 -7.26
CA ASP A 221 8.98 -14.00 -6.49
C ASP A 221 7.80 -13.16 -5.97
N VAL A 222 8.05 -11.95 -5.48
CA VAL A 222 6.98 -11.06 -5.03
C VAL A 222 7.32 -9.60 -5.32
N PHE A 223 6.29 -8.80 -5.60
CA PHE A 223 6.41 -7.35 -5.58
C PHE A 223 5.85 -6.83 -4.26
N CYS A 224 6.72 -6.20 -3.47
CA CYS A 224 6.35 -5.58 -2.21
C CYS A 224 6.14 -4.09 -2.41
N PHE A 225 5.26 -3.49 -1.62
CA PHE A 225 4.99 -2.07 -1.56
C PHE A 225 5.33 -1.53 -0.17
N SER A 226 6.15 -0.49 -0.13
CA SER A 226 6.40 0.29 1.09
C SER A 226 5.99 1.75 0.87
N SER A 227 5.70 2.46 1.95
CA SER A 227 5.31 3.87 1.94
C SER A 227 6.38 4.72 2.65
N LEU A 228 6.08 6.00 2.85
CA LEU A 228 6.96 6.93 3.54
C LEU A 228 7.28 6.43 4.96
N LEU A 229 8.54 6.58 5.38
CA LEU A 229 9.01 6.15 6.70
C LEU A 229 8.72 7.19 7.77
N GLN A 230 8.58 6.72 9.01
CA GLN A 230 8.56 7.54 10.22
C GLN A 230 9.95 7.49 10.87
N GLY A 231 10.96 7.83 10.08
CA GLY A 231 12.36 7.65 10.46
C GLY A 231 13.30 7.83 9.28
N LYS A 232 14.60 7.63 9.54
CA LYS A 232 15.67 7.81 8.57
C LYS A 232 16.49 6.54 8.40
N VAL A 233 16.75 6.20 7.14
CA VAL A 233 17.78 5.23 6.76
C VAL A 233 19.08 5.95 6.44
N TYR A 234 20.20 5.47 6.95
CA TYR A 234 21.52 6.01 6.68
C TYR A 234 22.57 4.91 6.61
N TYR A 235 23.66 5.18 5.91
CA TYR A 235 24.83 4.31 5.88
C TYR A 235 25.73 4.62 7.06
N LEU A 236 25.95 3.64 7.94
CA LEU A 236 26.81 3.83 9.12
C LEU A 236 28.27 3.97 8.67
N GLN A 237 28.89 5.11 8.97
CA GLN A 237 30.30 5.33 8.67
C GLN A 237 31.15 4.58 9.70
N SER A 238 31.71 3.45 9.29
CA SER A 238 32.65 2.67 10.10
C SER A 238 34.02 2.62 9.41
N SER A 239 35.08 2.58 10.22
CA SER A 239 36.47 2.47 9.74
C SER A 239 36.78 1.12 9.11
N ARG A 240 35.96 0.08 9.37
CA ARG A 240 36.09 -1.25 8.78
C ARG A 240 34.75 -1.78 8.30
N LYS A 241 34.81 -2.59 7.24
CA LYS A 241 33.68 -3.40 6.79
C LYS A 241 33.47 -4.55 7.78
N MET A 242 32.23 -5.02 7.88
CA MET A 242 31.75 -5.90 8.94
C MET A 242 30.93 -7.06 8.37
N ASN A 243 30.93 -8.19 9.07
CA ASN A 243 30.04 -9.31 8.77
C ASN A 243 28.59 -8.99 9.17
N LEU A 244 27.61 -9.83 8.85
CA LEU A 244 26.20 -9.53 9.10
C LEU A 244 25.89 -9.35 10.60
N THR A 245 26.45 -10.18 11.47
CA THR A 245 26.21 -10.10 12.93
C THR A 245 26.85 -8.84 13.52
N GLU A 246 28.08 -8.52 13.12
CA GLU A 246 28.77 -7.28 13.49
C GLU A 246 27.99 -6.05 12.99
N ALA A 247 27.40 -6.12 11.79
CA ALA A 247 26.56 -5.07 11.22
C ALA A 247 25.31 -4.78 12.04
N GLN A 248 24.64 -5.84 12.51
CA GLN A 248 23.48 -5.71 13.38
C GLN A 248 23.85 -5.05 14.71
N HIS A 249 24.92 -5.49 15.36
CA HIS A 249 25.40 -4.89 16.60
C HIS A 249 25.85 -3.44 16.41
N ALA A 250 26.52 -3.11 15.31
CA ALA A 250 26.95 -1.74 15.03
C ALA A 250 25.78 -0.76 14.90
N CYS A 251 24.65 -1.17 14.31
CA CYS A 251 23.43 -0.34 14.31
C CYS A 251 22.84 -0.21 15.73
N GLN A 252 22.81 -1.30 16.51
CA GLN A 252 22.30 -1.28 17.88
C GLN A 252 23.10 -0.35 18.79
N ASP A 253 24.43 -0.38 18.68
CA ASP A 253 25.35 0.51 19.41
C ASP A 253 25.08 2.00 19.08
N ASP A 254 24.63 2.29 17.85
CA ASP A 254 24.21 3.63 17.40
C ASP A 254 22.74 3.97 17.74
N ARG A 255 22.10 3.14 18.58
CA ARG A 255 20.68 3.22 18.96
C ARG A 255 19.76 3.24 17.74
N ALA A 256 20.05 2.36 16.79
CA ALA A 256 19.32 2.15 15.56
C ALA A 256 19.14 0.64 15.31
N GLU A 257 18.30 0.30 14.34
CA GLU A 257 18.14 -1.07 13.87
C GLU A 257 18.83 -1.24 12.52
N ILE A 258 19.22 -2.46 12.15
CA ILE A 258 19.64 -2.71 10.78
C ILE A 258 18.45 -2.47 9.84
N ALA A 259 18.66 -1.71 8.76
CA ALA A 259 17.57 -1.30 7.89
C ALA A 259 16.97 -2.51 7.15
N LYS A 260 15.65 -2.49 7.01
CA LYS A 260 14.90 -3.44 6.18
C LYS A 260 14.94 -3.03 4.71
N VAL A 261 14.62 -3.97 3.83
CA VAL A 261 14.61 -3.70 2.38
C VAL A 261 13.60 -2.63 2.00
N GLY A 262 12.36 -2.71 2.51
CA GLY A 262 11.33 -1.70 2.23
C GLY A 262 11.73 -0.31 2.70
N GLN A 263 12.38 -0.22 3.86
CA GLN A 263 12.94 1.02 4.37
C GLN A 263 14.02 1.60 3.44
N LEU A 264 14.94 0.78 2.95
CA LEU A 264 15.96 1.25 2.00
C LEU A 264 15.32 1.80 0.70
N TYR A 265 14.33 1.10 0.14
CA TYR A 265 13.61 1.57 -1.05
C TYR A 265 12.84 2.86 -0.81
N SER A 266 12.19 2.99 0.35
CA SER A 266 11.48 4.22 0.72
C SER A 266 12.44 5.40 0.88
N ALA A 267 13.57 5.21 1.57
CA ALA A 267 14.60 6.24 1.71
C ALA A 267 15.24 6.63 0.37
N TRP A 268 15.48 5.67 -0.53
CA TRP A 268 15.92 5.95 -1.89
C TRP A 268 14.91 6.80 -2.67
N LYS A 269 13.62 6.43 -2.62
CA LYS A 269 12.56 7.09 -3.40
C LYS A 269 12.23 8.47 -2.88
N PHE A 270 12.12 8.63 -1.56
CA PHE A 270 11.52 9.82 -0.95
C PHE A 270 12.52 10.71 -0.20
N ALA A 271 13.58 10.14 0.38
CA ALA A 271 14.64 10.90 1.04
C ALA A 271 15.86 11.15 0.13
N GLY A 272 15.82 10.67 -1.12
CA GLY A 272 16.89 10.84 -2.09
C GLY A 272 18.19 10.11 -1.70
N LEU A 273 18.11 9.07 -0.87
CA LEU A 273 19.28 8.35 -0.37
C LEU A 273 20.10 7.78 -1.54
N ASP A 274 21.32 8.27 -1.68
CA ASP A 274 22.25 7.95 -2.77
C ASP A 274 23.62 7.58 -2.21
N ARG A 275 23.99 6.31 -2.36
CA ARG A 275 25.24 5.78 -1.83
C ARG A 275 25.75 4.63 -2.71
N CYS A 276 26.96 4.80 -3.23
CA CYS A 276 27.67 3.78 -4.02
C CYS A 276 28.48 2.80 -3.13
N ASP A 277 27.93 2.43 -1.98
CA ASP A 277 28.56 1.48 -1.06
C ASP A 277 27.57 0.38 -0.71
N ALA A 278 27.96 -0.85 -1.02
CA ALA A 278 27.23 -2.04 -0.62
C ALA A 278 27.21 -2.18 0.92
N GLY A 279 26.02 -2.43 1.46
CA GLY A 279 25.82 -2.65 2.88
C GLY A 279 24.77 -3.71 3.18
N TRP A 280 24.93 -4.35 4.33
CA TRP A 280 23.99 -5.31 4.88
C TRP A 280 22.64 -4.67 5.18
N LEU A 281 21.58 -5.46 4.99
CA LEU A 281 20.22 -5.22 5.41
C LEU A 281 19.73 -6.36 6.32
N ALA A 282 18.60 -6.13 6.98
CA ALA A 282 18.02 -7.05 7.96
C ALA A 282 17.74 -8.46 7.40
N ASP A 283 17.41 -8.59 6.11
CA ASP A 283 17.15 -9.87 5.43
C ASP A 283 18.43 -10.67 5.11
N GLY A 284 19.61 -10.14 5.45
CA GLY A 284 20.90 -10.72 5.07
C GLY A 284 21.23 -10.50 3.60
N SER A 285 20.50 -9.65 2.88
CA SER A 285 20.92 -9.20 1.56
C SER A 285 21.91 -8.03 1.67
N VAL A 286 22.70 -7.86 0.62
CA VAL A 286 23.62 -6.72 0.48
C VAL A 286 23.16 -5.84 -0.66
N ARG A 287 22.84 -4.59 -0.36
CA ARG A 287 22.26 -3.64 -1.33
C ARG A 287 22.89 -2.26 -1.24
N TYR A 288 22.63 -1.41 -2.24
CA TYR A 288 23.00 0.00 -2.22
C TYR A 288 22.08 0.84 -3.13
N PRO A 289 21.63 2.03 -2.69
CA PRO A 289 20.70 2.87 -3.44
C PRO A 289 21.42 3.92 -4.31
N ILE A 290 20.97 4.11 -5.54
CA ILE A 290 21.51 5.12 -6.48
C ILE A 290 20.34 5.95 -7.03
N THR A 291 20.31 7.25 -6.71
CA THR A 291 19.38 8.21 -7.33
C THR A 291 20.01 8.91 -8.52
N ARG A 292 21.34 9.11 -8.49
CA ARG A 292 22.14 9.72 -9.57
C ARG A 292 23.11 8.69 -10.14
N PRO A 293 22.79 8.07 -11.30
CA PRO A 293 23.60 7.01 -11.90
C PRO A 293 25.04 7.46 -12.20
N ARG A 294 26.00 6.58 -11.93
CA ARG A 294 27.45 6.81 -12.13
C ARG A 294 28.08 5.56 -12.70
N LYS A 295 29.08 5.72 -13.60
CA LYS A 295 29.73 4.60 -14.31
C LYS A 295 30.28 3.50 -13.40
N SER A 296 30.80 3.86 -12.22
CA SER A 296 31.35 2.90 -11.24
C SER A 296 30.31 2.29 -10.29
N CYS A 297 29.05 2.68 -10.39
CA CYS A 297 27.99 2.37 -9.41
C CYS A 297 26.83 1.56 -10.00
N GLY A 298 27.12 0.81 -11.08
CA GLY A 298 26.14 -0.03 -11.77
C GLY A 298 25.59 0.61 -13.06
N PRO A 299 24.41 0.14 -13.51
CA PRO A 299 23.78 0.60 -14.75
C PRO A 299 23.44 2.10 -14.77
N SER A 300 23.10 2.61 -15.96
CA SER A 300 22.79 4.02 -16.19
C SER A 300 21.41 4.46 -15.68
N GLU A 301 20.60 3.55 -15.13
CA GLU A 301 19.32 3.89 -14.50
C GLU A 301 19.45 4.13 -12.99
N PRO A 302 18.57 4.93 -12.36
CA PRO A 302 18.43 4.97 -10.91
C PRO A 302 17.85 3.65 -10.37
N GLY A 303 18.13 3.34 -9.10
CA GLY A 303 17.53 2.20 -8.41
C GLY A 303 18.33 1.71 -7.21
N VAL A 304 17.73 0.79 -6.46
CA VAL A 304 18.43 -0.01 -5.44
C VAL A 304 19.07 -1.20 -6.12
N ARG A 305 20.39 -1.32 -5.98
CA ARG A 305 21.19 -2.42 -6.52
C ARG A 305 21.38 -3.50 -5.46
N SER A 306 21.51 -4.75 -5.90
CA SER A 306 21.61 -5.91 -5.00
C SER A 306 22.73 -6.83 -5.43
N PHE A 307 23.51 -7.29 -4.47
CA PHE A 307 24.45 -8.40 -4.61
C PHE A 307 23.84 -9.75 -4.16
N GLY A 308 22.52 -9.77 -3.92
CA GLY A 308 21.83 -10.95 -3.43
C GLY A 308 22.14 -11.20 -1.95
N PHE A 309 22.28 -12.48 -1.61
CA PHE A 309 22.47 -12.97 -0.24
C PHE A 309 23.86 -13.63 -0.13
N PRO A 310 24.94 -12.84 -0.03
CA PRO A 310 26.28 -13.39 0.13
C PRO A 310 26.42 -14.12 1.48
N PRO A 311 27.43 -15.00 1.63
CA PRO A 311 27.68 -15.67 2.90
C PRO A 311 27.84 -14.67 4.07
N PRO A 312 27.22 -14.90 5.24
CA PRO A 312 27.16 -13.92 6.33
C PRO A 312 28.52 -13.44 6.85
N GLN A 313 29.59 -14.22 6.64
CA GLN A 313 30.97 -13.90 7.01
C GLN A 313 31.66 -12.87 6.10
N HIS A 314 31.07 -12.57 4.93
CA HIS A 314 31.61 -11.54 4.03
C HIS A 314 31.55 -10.16 4.69
N LYS A 315 32.51 -9.29 4.35
CA LYS A 315 32.61 -7.97 4.97
C LYS A 315 32.04 -6.89 4.05
N HIS A 316 30.96 -6.23 4.49
CA HIS A 316 30.31 -5.12 3.81
C HIS A 316 30.06 -3.94 4.77
N GLY A 317 29.50 -2.85 4.27
CA GLY A 317 28.95 -1.81 5.15
C GLY A 317 27.65 -2.24 5.81
N VAL A 318 26.95 -1.28 6.40
CA VAL A 318 25.60 -1.50 6.91
C VAL A 318 24.74 -0.25 6.71
N TYR A 319 23.48 -0.47 6.36
CA TYR A 319 22.46 0.57 6.45
C TYR A 319 21.69 0.39 7.74
N CYS A 320 21.59 1.45 8.54
CA CYS A 320 20.81 1.46 9.76
C CYS A 320 19.55 2.31 9.57
N TYR A 321 18.52 2.01 10.35
CA TYR A 321 17.25 2.72 10.41
C TYR A 321 17.03 3.22 11.83
N LYS A 322 16.69 4.51 11.95
CA LYS A 322 16.37 5.15 13.22
C LYS A 322 15.02 5.84 13.12
N LEU A 323 14.13 5.55 14.06
CA LEU A 323 12.83 6.21 14.18
C LEU A 323 13.01 7.69 14.51
N ASP A 324 12.14 8.54 13.97
CA ASP A 324 12.10 9.95 14.34
C ASP A 324 11.59 10.06 15.79
N THR A 325 12.38 10.66 16.68
CA THR A 325 12.01 10.89 18.10
C THR A 325 11.19 12.15 18.30
#